data_AF-A0A835W782-F1
#
_entry.id   AF-A0A835W782-F1
#
_cell.length_a   1.000
_cell.length_b   1.000
_cell.length_c   1.000
_cell.angle_alpha   90.00
_cell.angle_beta   90.00
_cell.angle_gamma   90.00
#
_symmetry.space_group_name_H-M   'P 1'
#
loop_
_entity.id
_entity.type
_entity.pdbx_description
1 polymer ?
#
loop_
_entity_poly.entity_id
_entity_poly.type
_entity_poly.pdbx_seq_one_letter_code
_entity_poly.pdbx_strand_id
1 'polypeptide(L)'
;MEEFAVGDIVDVKGYGRAEVIEPLCTDENSRFHGRYRVRYQRDGKTYYSRPESLRRTATQVKQRVLLCHSTTHYRTCAASVINYDDAVLEVGSHEGECTFLMSRRCRYIVGVDKSEVTIKAARKRYPGLRFEAVDGFDMAALKALGPPEGFSVVLVDIGGIASLPTVAALVGLYYKEFPWNTKIVVKSVFLKRMMEDCLPYNPAPSNPWQLTGGAGAAGAVGSAAAEAGQGGAKQQKSKRGQKGAAGGAQAKAGNAGDAGDGAAAGPSSSAGTAAAAEEMVFNGPRRNGRGQVARADRPKVSASASAAAAAAAAAAAMGGGGAAGEGQGRGGGGQGGRGRGGRGRGRGEAGAKLGKATETAAGEPSVAATASEA
;
A
#
# COMPACT_ATOMS: atom_id res chain seq x y z
N MET A 1 4.22 16.00 22.68
CA MET A 1 3.09 15.52 21.86
C MET A 1 2.45 16.74 21.23
N GLU A 2 2.05 16.69 19.96
CA GLU A 2 1.27 17.80 19.39
C GLU A 2 -0.07 17.92 20.11
N GLU A 3 -0.47 19.15 20.45
CA GLU A 3 -1.76 19.43 21.05
C GLU A 3 -2.87 19.43 20.00
N PHE A 4 -4.07 18.98 20.39
CA PHE A 4 -5.26 19.07 19.55
C PHE A 4 -5.87 20.47 19.64
N ALA A 5 -6.26 21.04 18.50
CA ALA A 5 -6.96 22.30 18.42
C ALA A 5 -8.48 22.10 18.45
N VAL A 6 -9.22 23.10 18.91
CA VAL A 6 -10.68 23.11 18.77
C VAL A 6 -11.05 23.05 17.28
N GLY A 7 -11.99 22.17 16.95
CA GLY A 7 -12.37 21.83 15.58
C GLY A 7 -11.63 20.63 14.99
N ASP A 8 -10.56 20.15 15.63
CA ASP A 8 -9.87 18.94 15.16
C ASP A 8 -10.81 17.73 15.21
N ILE A 9 -10.86 16.98 14.11
CA ILE A 9 -11.54 15.68 14.07
C ILE A 9 -10.57 14.61 14.56
N VAL A 10 -10.97 13.92 15.61
CA VAL A 10 -10.18 12.90 16.31
C VAL A 10 -10.92 11.56 16.35
N ASP A 11 -10.16 10.47 16.33
CA ASP A 11 -10.67 9.14 16.70
C ASP A 11 -10.42 8.90 18.19
N VAL A 12 -11.50 8.72 18.95
CA VAL A 12 -11.44 8.37 20.37
C VAL A 12 -11.39 6.85 20.49
N LYS A 13 -10.30 6.33 21.08
CA LYS A 13 -10.04 4.89 21.21
C LYS A 13 -11.24 4.16 21.84
N GLY A 14 -11.89 3.30 21.06
CA GLY A 14 -13.03 2.47 21.49
C GLY A 14 -14.40 3.14 21.41
N TYR A 15 -14.47 4.44 21.07
CA TYR A 15 -15.72 5.20 20.99
C TYR A 15 -15.97 5.82 19.61
N GLY A 16 -14.95 5.91 18.76
CA GLY A 16 -15.06 6.37 17.38
C GLY A 16 -14.79 7.87 17.21
N ARG A 17 -15.27 8.45 16.10
CA ARG A 17 -14.97 9.84 15.72
C ARG A 17 -15.64 10.87 16.62
N ALA A 18 -14.87 11.89 16.99
CA ALA A 18 -15.33 13.06 17.69
C ALA A 18 -14.64 14.33 17.17
N GLU A 19 -15.22 15.48 17.48
CA GLU A 19 -14.64 16.80 17.27
C GLU A 19 -14.17 17.35 18.60
N VAL A 20 -12.97 17.91 18.66
CA VAL A 20 -12.49 18.63 19.85
C VAL A 20 -13.26 19.95 19.95
N ILE A 21 -14.06 20.12 21.00
CA ILE A 21 -14.93 21.30 21.18
C ILE A 21 -14.44 22.26 22.27
N GLU A 22 -13.55 21.80 23.16
CA GLU A 22 -12.82 22.65 24.11
C GLU A 22 -11.34 22.27 24.09
N PRO A 23 -10.43 23.24 24.31
CA PRO A 23 -9.00 22.96 24.42
C PRO A 23 -8.70 22.06 25.64
N LEU A 24 -7.43 21.68 25.78
CA LEU A 24 -6.98 20.92 26.94
C LEU A 24 -7.30 21.67 28.23
N CYS A 25 -7.99 21.03 29.17
CA CYS A 25 -8.28 21.60 30.48
C CYS A 25 -6.98 21.65 31.30
N THR A 26 -6.42 22.85 31.49
CA THR A 26 -5.16 23.09 32.22
C THR A 26 -5.36 23.45 33.70
N ASP A 27 -6.57 23.76 34.13
CA ASP A 27 -6.88 24.05 35.54
C ASP A 27 -6.65 22.80 36.41
N GLU A 28 -5.68 22.87 37.31
CA GLU A 28 -5.30 21.79 38.24
C GLU A 28 -6.41 21.44 39.24
N ASN A 29 -7.32 22.38 39.53
CA ASN A 29 -8.43 22.15 40.44
C ASN A 29 -9.65 21.52 39.76
N SER A 30 -9.67 21.48 38.42
CA SER A 30 -10.75 20.86 37.66
C SER A 30 -10.64 19.35 37.71
N ARG A 31 -11.78 18.66 37.96
CA ARG A 31 -11.85 17.19 37.82
C ARG A 31 -11.56 16.69 36.39
N PHE A 32 -11.49 17.60 35.42
CA PHE A 32 -11.18 17.33 34.02
C PHE A 32 -9.77 17.74 33.62
N HIS A 33 -8.91 18.13 34.58
CA HIS A 33 -7.51 18.45 34.33
C HIS A 33 -6.83 17.42 33.42
N GLY A 34 -6.12 17.91 32.40
CA GLY A 34 -5.41 17.10 31.42
C GLY A 34 -6.32 16.38 30.41
N ARG A 35 -7.55 16.88 30.15
CA ARG A 35 -8.48 16.29 29.18
C ARG A 35 -9.02 17.32 28.20
N TYR A 36 -9.32 16.86 26.99
CA TYR A 36 -10.06 17.62 25.98
C TYR A 36 -11.55 17.31 26.09
N ARG A 37 -12.42 18.30 25.93
CA ARG A 37 -13.84 18.04 25.71
C ARG A 37 -14.05 17.75 24.23
N VAL A 38 -14.64 16.59 23.93
CA VAL A 38 -14.92 16.15 22.57
C VAL A 38 -16.41 15.93 22.37
N ARG A 39 -16.90 16.13 21.14
CA ARG A 39 -18.28 15.87 20.70
C ARG A 39 -18.29 14.73 19.70
N TYR A 40 -18.92 13.61 20.03
CA TYR A 40 -19.01 12.47 19.13
C TYR A 40 -19.87 12.78 17.91
N GLN A 41 -19.39 12.42 16.71
CA GLN A 41 -20.12 12.68 15.47
C GLN A 41 -21.38 11.82 15.32
N ARG A 42 -21.40 10.64 15.96
CA ARG A 42 -22.49 9.67 15.84
C ARG A 42 -23.77 10.12 16.54
N ASP A 43 -23.66 10.68 17.75
CA ASP A 43 -24.81 10.99 18.61
C ASP A 43 -24.79 12.42 19.17
N GLY A 44 -23.78 13.22 18.85
CA GLY A 44 -23.62 14.59 19.33
C GLY A 44 -23.28 14.70 20.82
N LYS A 45 -23.12 13.59 21.55
CA LYS A 45 -22.81 13.63 22.98
C LYS A 45 -21.40 14.12 23.22
N THR A 46 -21.19 14.75 24.38
CA THR A 46 -19.90 15.33 24.76
C THR A 46 -19.27 14.60 25.94
N TYR A 47 -17.95 14.42 25.89
CA TYR A 47 -17.18 13.73 26.92
C TYR A 47 -15.79 14.36 27.07
N TYR A 48 -15.20 14.21 28.26
CA TYR A 48 -13.80 14.60 28.50
C TYR A 48 -12.88 13.41 28.26
N SER A 49 -12.06 13.48 27.21
CA SER A 49 -11.13 12.44 26.81
C SER A 49 -9.68 12.85 27.12
N ARG A 50 -8.89 11.88 27.57
CA ARG A 50 -7.45 12.09 27.78
C ARG A 50 -6.72 12.14 26.42
N PRO A 51 -5.62 12.90 26.30
CA PRO A 51 -4.82 13.00 25.08
C PRO A 51 -4.42 11.63 24.51
N GLU A 52 -4.02 10.68 25.35
CA GLU A 52 -3.60 9.32 24.96
C GLU A 52 -4.75 8.45 24.39
N SER A 53 -6.00 8.87 24.61
CA SER A 53 -7.18 8.22 24.04
C SER A 53 -7.61 8.86 22.71
N LEU A 54 -7.05 10.01 22.36
CA LEU A 54 -7.32 10.72 21.11
C LEU A 54 -6.25 10.40 20.08
N ARG A 55 -6.68 10.24 18.83
CA ARG A 55 -5.79 10.13 17.68
C ARG A 55 -6.25 11.14 16.65
N ARG A 56 -5.31 11.90 16.06
CA ARG A 56 -5.64 12.72 14.89
C ARG A 56 -6.16 11.77 13.83
N THR A 57 -7.40 11.96 13.40
CA THR A 57 -7.85 11.37 12.14
C THR A 57 -7.12 12.15 11.06
N ALA A 58 -6.51 11.48 10.07
CA ALA A 58 -5.92 12.26 9.00
C ALA A 58 -7.00 13.11 8.35
N THR A 59 -6.57 14.30 7.91
CA THR A 59 -7.34 15.21 7.07
C THR A 59 -8.17 14.39 6.10
N GLN A 60 -9.48 14.61 6.07
CA GLN A 60 -10.33 13.99 5.06
C GLN A 60 -9.85 14.46 3.69
N VAL A 61 -9.00 13.65 3.08
CA VAL A 61 -8.53 13.87 1.72
C VAL A 61 -9.74 13.70 0.81
N LYS A 62 -10.01 14.73 0.01
CA LYS A 62 -11.09 14.70 -0.99
C LYS A 62 -10.80 13.62 -2.03
N GLN A 63 -9.52 13.36 -2.29
CA GLN A 63 -9.04 12.35 -3.22
C GLN A 63 -9.50 10.96 -2.79
N ARG A 64 -9.92 10.18 -3.79
CA ARG A 64 -10.40 8.81 -3.61
C ARG A 64 -9.25 7.80 -3.57
N VAL A 65 -8.20 8.05 -4.36
CA VAL A 65 -7.02 7.19 -4.47
C VAL A 65 -5.84 7.86 -3.77
N LEU A 66 -5.16 7.10 -2.92
CA LEU A 66 -4.02 7.55 -2.12
C LEU A 66 -2.82 6.67 -2.40
N LEU A 67 -1.70 7.29 -2.79
CA LEU A 67 -0.50 6.57 -3.25
C LEU A 67 0.61 6.61 -2.21
N CYS A 68 1.17 5.43 -1.92
CA CYS A 68 2.24 5.23 -0.97
C CYS A 68 3.45 4.59 -1.65
N HIS A 69 4.67 5.03 -1.33
CA HIS A 69 5.89 4.47 -1.93
C HIS A 69 6.49 3.32 -1.13
N SER A 70 6.29 3.29 0.20
CA SER A 70 6.90 2.30 1.10
C SER A 70 5.85 1.61 1.95
N THR A 71 6.19 0.45 2.50
CA THR A 71 5.33 -0.29 3.43
C THR A 71 4.99 0.55 4.66
N THR A 72 5.95 1.31 5.18
CA THR A 72 5.73 2.23 6.31
C THR A 72 4.70 3.30 5.94
N HIS A 73 4.85 3.96 4.79
CA HIS A 73 3.90 4.98 4.35
C HIS A 73 2.51 4.40 4.10
N TYR A 74 2.44 3.21 3.51
CA TYR A 74 1.19 2.50 3.27
C TYR A 74 0.45 2.20 4.56
N ARG A 75 1.12 1.63 5.57
CA ARG A 75 0.52 1.33 6.88
C ARG A 75 0.11 2.60 7.62
N THR A 76 0.93 3.64 7.58
CA THR A 76 0.60 4.95 8.19
C THR A 76 -0.61 5.59 7.51
N CYS A 77 -0.67 5.54 6.17
CA CYS A 77 -1.81 6.05 5.40
C CYS A 77 -3.08 5.23 5.68
N ALA A 78 -3.01 3.90 5.65
CA ALA A 78 -4.13 3.03 6.00
C ALA A 78 -4.65 3.34 7.41
N ALA A 79 -3.76 3.45 8.40
CA ALA A 79 -4.11 3.77 9.78
C ALA A 79 -4.79 5.13 9.95
N SER A 80 -4.55 6.05 9.03
CA SER A 80 -5.03 7.43 9.11
C SER A 80 -6.36 7.65 8.38
N VAL A 81 -6.68 6.79 7.40
CA VAL A 81 -7.95 6.85 6.66
C VAL A 81 -9.02 5.89 7.17
N ILE A 82 -8.61 4.78 7.78
CA ILE A 82 -9.52 3.77 8.35
C ILE A 82 -10.09 4.24 9.69
N ASN A 83 -11.39 4.06 9.84
CA ASN A 83 -12.21 4.40 10.99
C ASN A 83 -12.90 3.17 11.58
N TYR A 84 -13.37 3.29 12.82
CA TYR A 84 -13.91 2.17 13.57
C TYR A 84 -15.15 1.51 12.93
N ASP A 85 -15.92 2.25 12.16
CA ASP A 85 -17.11 1.77 11.45
C ASP A 85 -16.82 1.18 10.06
N ASP A 86 -15.59 1.36 9.56
CA ASP A 86 -15.21 0.95 8.21
C ASP A 86 -15.25 -0.57 8.01
N ALA A 87 -15.58 -0.95 6.78
CA ALA A 87 -15.36 -2.28 6.25
C ALA A 87 -14.19 -2.22 5.27
N VAL A 88 -13.14 -2.96 5.58
CA VAL A 88 -11.85 -2.88 4.91
C VAL A 88 -11.57 -4.16 4.13
N LEU A 89 -11.16 -4.01 2.87
CA LEU A 89 -10.58 -5.08 2.07
C LEU A 89 -9.10 -4.79 1.90
N GLU A 90 -8.22 -5.74 2.22
CA GLU A 90 -6.81 -5.64 1.89
C GLU A 90 -6.44 -6.65 0.80
N VAL A 91 -5.93 -6.18 -0.33
CA VAL A 91 -5.50 -6.99 -1.48
C VAL A 91 -3.98 -7.06 -1.51
N GLY A 92 -3.45 -8.28 -1.52
CA GLY A 92 -2.02 -8.53 -1.33
C GLY A 92 -1.63 -8.56 0.14
N SER A 93 -2.44 -9.22 0.98
CA SER A 93 -2.23 -9.25 2.44
C SER A 93 -0.95 -9.98 2.87
N HIS A 94 -0.35 -10.80 1.99
CA HIS A 94 0.80 -11.64 2.30
C HIS A 94 0.54 -12.48 3.57
N GLU A 95 1.40 -12.35 4.59
CA GLU A 95 1.26 -13.01 5.89
C GLU A 95 0.30 -12.30 6.87
N GLY A 96 -0.37 -11.21 6.45
CA GLY A 96 -1.46 -10.58 7.19
C GLY A 96 -1.07 -9.53 8.24
N GLU A 97 0.20 -9.08 8.28
CA GLU A 97 0.67 -8.10 9.27
C GLU A 97 -0.10 -6.77 9.21
N CYS A 98 -0.35 -6.24 8.01
CA CYS A 98 -1.13 -5.00 7.87
C CYS A 98 -2.61 -5.23 8.20
N THR A 99 -3.20 -6.34 7.76
CA THR A 99 -4.57 -6.75 8.10
C THR A 99 -4.74 -6.80 9.61
N PHE A 100 -3.78 -7.40 10.32
CA PHE A 100 -3.78 -7.47 11.78
C PHE A 100 -3.71 -6.10 12.43
N LEU A 101 -2.80 -5.23 11.99
CA LEU A 101 -2.70 -3.87 12.52
C LEU A 101 -3.99 -3.08 12.30
N MET A 102 -4.63 -3.24 11.13
CA MET A 102 -5.85 -2.50 10.77
C MET A 102 -7.11 -3.09 11.41
N SER A 103 -7.14 -4.38 11.75
CA SER A 103 -8.28 -5.02 12.43
C SER A 103 -8.66 -4.34 13.75
N ARG A 104 -7.71 -3.66 14.40
CA ARG A 104 -7.91 -2.90 15.64
C ARG A 104 -8.52 -1.52 15.43
N ARG A 105 -8.75 -1.13 14.17
CA ARG A 105 -9.17 0.22 13.76
C ARG A 105 -10.45 0.23 12.96
N CYS A 106 -10.99 -0.91 12.58
CA CYS A 106 -12.19 -1.02 11.75
C CYS A 106 -13.18 -2.03 12.33
N ARG A 107 -14.41 -1.99 11.84
CA ARG A 107 -15.49 -2.89 12.24
C ARG A 107 -15.32 -4.25 11.59
N TYR A 108 -14.84 -4.25 10.35
CA TYR A 108 -14.68 -5.45 9.54
C TYR A 108 -13.43 -5.33 8.68
N ILE A 109 -12.63 -6.39 8.63
CA ILE A 109 -11.51 -6.49 7.69
C ILE A 109 -11.37 -7.92 7.18
N VAL A 110 -11.02 -8.03 5.90
CA VAL A 110 -10.58 -9.29 5.28
C VAL A 110 -9.31 -9.04 4.49
N GLY A 111 -8.30 -9.88 4.71
CA GLY A 111 -7.08 -9.90 3.91
C GLY A 111 -7.20 -10.92 2.78
N VAL A 112 -6.82 -10.56 1.56
CA VAL A 112 -6.78 -11.47 0.42
C VAL A 112 -5.42 -11.47 -0.24
N ASP A 113 -5.04 -12.63 -0.76
CA ASP A 113 -3.81 -12.83 -1.51
C ASP A 113 -4.05 -13.93 -2.55
N LYS A 114 -3.32 -13.90 -3.66
CA LYS A 114 -3.43 -14.93 -4.69
C LYS A 114 -2.76 -16.24 -4.27
N SER A 115 -1.76 -16.17 -3.38
CA SER A 115 -1.00 -17.33 -2.93
C SER A 115 -1.69 -18.04 -1.77
N GLU A 116 -2.17 -19.26 -2.01
CA GLU A 116 -2.68 -20.15 -0.95
C GLU A 116 -1.68 -20.39 0.18
N VAL A 117 -0.38 -20.39 -0.14
CA VAL A 117 0.69 -20.61 0.85
C VAL A 117 0.78 -19.43 1.82
N THR A 118 0.71 -18.19 1.33
CA THR A 118 0.75 -17.00 2.20
C THR A 118 -0.52 -16.89 3.03
N ILE A 119 -1.69 -17.20 2.46
CA ILE A 119 -2.96 -17.23 3.19
C ILE A 119 -2.95 -18.28 4.31
N LYS A 120 -2.41 -19.48 4.07
CA LYS A 120 -2.24 -20.49 5.12
C LYS A 120 -1.34 -19.98 6.25
N ALA A 121 -0.23 -19.31 5.91
CA ALA A 121 0.65 -18.69 6.91
C ALA A 121 -0.05 -17.58 7.70
N ALA A 122 -0.82 -16.71 7.03
CA ALA A 122 -1.58 -15.63 7.65
C ALA A 122 -2.64 -16.16 8.63
N ARG A 123 -3.42 -17.17 8.22
CA ARG A 123 -4.42 -17.83 9.08
C ARG A 123 -3.77 -18.50 10.30
N LYS A 124 -2.60 -19.12 10.14
CA LYS A 124 -1.84 -19.70 11.25
C LYS A 124 -1.35 -18.62 12.22
N ARG A 125 -0.85 -17.50 11.70
CA ARG A 125 -0.30 -16.38 12.49
C ARG A 125 -1.38 -15.58 13.20
N TYR A 126 -2.55 -15.41 12.58
CA TYR A 126 -3.66 -14.60 13.08
C TYR A 126 -5.00 -15.33 12.98
N PRO A 127 -5.24 -16.38 13.81
CA PRO A 127 -6.40 -17.27 13.68
C PRO A 127 -7.76 -16.59 13.91
N GLY A 128 -7.79 -15.41 14.55
CA GLY A 128 -9.01 -14.63 14.76
C GLY A 128 -9.42 -13.73 13.59
N LEU A 129 -8.61 -13.67 12.51
CA LEU A 129 -8.87 -12.80 11.37
C LEU A 129 -9.22 -13.61 10.12
N ARG A 130 -10.03 -12.98 9.26
CA ARG A 130 -10.45 -13.59 8.00
C ARG A 130 -9.40 -13.33 6.92
N PHE A 131 -8.89 -14.41 6.34
CA PHE A 131 -8.04 -14.38 5.16
C PHE A 131 -8.59 -15.30 4.09
N GLU A 132 -8.51 -14.92 2.81
CA GLU A 132 -9.02 -15.71 1.68
C GLU A 132 -8.05 -15.70 0.51
N ALA A 133 -7.90 -16.86 -0.15
CA ALA A 133 -7.10 -16.97 -1.36
C ALA A 133 -7.95 -16.55 -2.57
N VAL A 134 -7.77 -15.31 -3.04
CA VAL A 134 -8.57 -14.71 -4.11
C VAL A 134 -7.66 -13.86 -5.00
N ASP A 135 -7.85 -13.95 -6.31
CA ASP A 135 -7.17 -13.07 -7.27
C ASP A 135 -7.73 -11.65 -7.16
N GLY A 136 -6.85 -10.64 -7.06
CA GLY A 136 -7.26 -9.23 -7.01
C GLY A 136 -8.09 -8.78 -8.22
N PHE A 137 -8.00 -9.46 -9.36
CA PHE A 137 -8.82 -9.15 -10.53
C PHE A 137 -10.24 -9.78 -10.49
N ASP A 138 -10.53 -10.70 -9.56
CA ASP A 138 -11.85 -11.33 -9.43
C ASP A 138 -12.80 -10.47 -8.58
N MET A 139 -13.38 -9.45 -9.20
CA MET A 139 -14.28 -8.51 -8.53
C MET A 139 -15.53 -9.15 -7.93
N ALA A 140 -16.05 -10.21 -8.54
CA ALA A 140 -17.22 -10.91 -8.03
C ALA A 140 -16.89 -11.60 -6.71
N ALA A 141 -15.76 -12.32 -6.67
CA ALA A 141 -15.28 -12.95 -5.45
C ALA A 141 -14.98 -11.91 -4.37
N LEU A 142 -14.24 -10.84 -4.70
CA LEU A 142 -13.90 -9.78 -3.73
C LEU A 142 -15.15 -9.13 -3.12
N LYS A 143 -16.12 -8.73 -3.95
CA LYS A 143 -17.38 -8.11 -3.46
C LYS A 143 -18.17 -9.06 -2.56
N ALA A 144 -18.17 -10.37 -2.86
CA ALA A 144 -18.84 -11.39 -2.04
C ALA A 144 -18.20 -11.59 -0.65
N LEU A 145 -16.97 -11.12 -0.43
CA LEU A 145 -16.33 -11.12 0.89
C LEU A 145 -16.79 -9.97 1.78
N GLY A 146 -17.36 -8.91 1.20
CA GLY A 146 -17.79 -7.73 1.93
C GLY A 146 -19.10 -7.95 2.70
N PRO A 147 -19.40 -7.05 3.66
CA PRO A 147 -20.74 -6.95 4.22
C PRO A 147 -21.72 -6.41 3.14
N PRO A 148 -23.05 -6.46 3.37
CA PRO A 148 -24.05 -6.01 2.40
C PRO A 148 -23.85 -4.58 1.88
N GLU A 149 -23.36 -3.68 2.74
CA GLU A 149 -23.02 -2.28 2.41
C GLU A 149 -21.72 -2.12 1.59
N GLY A 150 -20.96 -3.21 1.38
CA GLY A 150 -19.69 -3.22 0.69
C GLY A 150 -18.52 -2.72 1.54
N PHE A 151 -17.39 -2.43 0.87
CA PHE A 151 -16.18 -1.92 1.51
C PHE A 151 -16.09 -0.40 1.41
N SER A 152 -15.82 0.26 2.53
CA SER A 152 -15.56 1.70 2.58
C SER A 152 -14.09 2.04 2.35
N VAL A 153 -13.19 1.10 2.58
CA VAL A 153 -11.75 1.24 2.30
C VAL A 153 -11.22 -0.02 1.62
N VAL A 154 -10.46 0.16 0.55
CA VAL A 154 -9.71 -0.89 -0.14
C VAL A 154 -8.22 -0.55 -0.07
N LEU A 155 -7.44 -1.44 0.51
CA LEU A 155 -5.99 -1.35 0.59
C LEU A 155 -5.38 -2.27 -0.46
N VAL A 156 -4.37 -1.81 -1.19
CA VAL A 156 -3.74 -2.53 -2.30
C VAL A 156 -2.23 -2.55 -2.10
N ASP A 157 -1.69 -3.71 -1.70
CA ASP A 157 -0.26 -3.97 -1.58
C ASP A 157 0.16 -5.24 -2.33
N ILE A 158 0.06 -5.20 -3.66
CA ILE A 158 0.60 -6.25 -4.54
C ILE A 158 2.09 -6.04 -4.87
N GLY A 159 2.77 -5.15 -4.12
CA GLY A 159 3.83 -4.28 -4.60
C GLY A 159 5.28 -4.68 -4.28
N GLY A 160 5.65 -5.96 -4.37
CA GLY A 160 7.06 -6.39 -4.35
C GLY A 160 7.69 -6.50 -5.75
N ILE A 161 6.89 -6.92 -6.73
CA ILE A 161 7.34 -7.25 -8.11
C ILE A 161 6.30 -6.89 -9.19
N ALA A 162 5.13 -6.35 -8.81
CA ALA A 162 4.08 -6.05 -9.77
C ALA A 162 4.50 -4.92 -10.73
N SER A 163 4.26 -5.14 -12.02
CA SER A 163 4.53 -4.14 -13.05
C SER A 163 3.58 -2.94 -12.93
N LEU A 164 4.02 -1.76 -13.39
CA LEU A 164 3.19 -0.56 -13.42
C LEU A 164 1.85 -0.78 -14.16
N PRO A 165 1.80 -1.41 -15.36
CA PRO A 165 0.53 -1.72 -16.02
C PRO A 165 -0.42 -2.56 -15.17
N THR A 166 0.09 -3.56 -14.45
CA THR A 166 -0.73 -4.41 -13.57
C THR A 166 -1.37 -3.60 -12.44
N VAL A 167 -0.57 -2.76 -11.76
CA VAL A 167 -1.08 -1.91 -10.67
C VAL A 167 -2.09 -0.90 -11.22
N ALA A 168 -1.78 -0.25 -12.34
CA ALA A 168 -2.67 0.73 -12.96
C ALA A 168 -4.02 0.11 -13.37
N ALA A 169 -3.99 -1.09 -13.97
CA ALA A 169 -5.20 -1.83 -14.35
C ALA A 169 -6.04 -2.19 -13.12
N LEU A 170 -5.41 -2.65 -12.04
CA LEU A 170 -6.11 -3.00 -10.80
C LEU A 170 -6.76 -1.76 -10.14
N VAL A 171 -6.02 -0.64 -10.08
CA VAL A 171 -6.56 0.63 -9.56
C VAL A 171 -7.72 1.14 -10.41
N GLY A 172 -7.60 1.10 -11.73
CA GLY A 172 -8.68 1.47 -12.65
C GLY A 172 -9.92 0.60 -12.48
N LEU A 173 -9.73 -0.72 -12.34
CA LEU A 173 -10.81 -1.67 -12.05
C LEU A 173 -11.51 -1.33 -10.74
N TYR A 174 -10.75 -1.10 -9.65
CA TYR A 174 -11.33 -0.81 -8.34
C TYR A 174 -12.02 0.55 -8.31
N TYR A 175 -11.45 1.54 -8.98
CA TYR A 175 -12.05 2.85 -9.15
C TYR A 175 -13.41 2.75 -9.85
N LYS A 176 -13.54 1.87 -10.85
CA LYS A 176 -14.80 1.63 -11.56
C LYS A 176 -15.80 0.84 -10.72
N GLU A 177 -15.35 -0.21 -10.04
CA GLU A 177 -16.22 -1.26 -9.50
C GLU A 177 -16.68 -1.04 -8.07
N PHE A 178 -15.92 -0.29 -7.27
CA PHE A 178 -16.34 0.10 -5.92
C PHE A 178 -17.12 1.43 -5.93
N PRO A 179 -17.98 1.67 -4.93
CA PRO A 179 -18.66 2.95 -4.75
C PRO A 179 -17.71 4.16 -4.73
N TRP A 180 -18.22 5.32 -5.17
CA TRP A 180 -17.42 6.55 -5.29
C TRP A 180 -16.86 7.06 -3.95
N ASN A 181 -17.52 6.72 -2.84
CA ASN A 181 -17.09 7.06 -1.48
C ASN A 181 -16.04 6.08 -0.91
N THR A 182 -15.79 4.94 -1.57
CA THR A 182 -14.75 3.99 -1.16
C THR A 182 -13.37 4.58 -1.38
N LYS A 183 -12.56 4.67 -0.32
CA LYS A 183 -11.15 5.08 -0.38
C LYS A 183 -10.27 3.93 -0.85
N ILE A 184 -9.31 4.22 -1.72
CA ILE A 184 -8.38 3.24 -2.27
C ILE A 184 -6.96 3.66 -1.90
N VAL A 185 -6.30 2.90 -1.04
CA VAL A 185 -4.91 3.13 -0.64
C VAL A 185 -4.02 2.16 -1.38
N VAL A 186 -3.06 2.66 -2.16
CA VAL A 186 -2.24 1.83 -3.05
C VAL A 186 -0.77 2.00 -2.68
N LYS A 187 -0.09 0.88 -2.45
CA LYS A 187 1.36 0.84 -2.35
C LYS A 187 1.97 0.51 -3.71
N SER A 188 2.66 1.49 -4.30
CA SER A 188 3.42 1.31 -5.53
C SER A 188 4.44 2.42 -5.71
N VAL A 189 5.72 2.04 -5.78
CA VAL A 189 6.82 2.98 -6.04
C VAL A 189 6.67 3.61 -7.42
N PHE A 190 6.45 2.79 -8.45
CA PHE A 190 6.40 3.25 -9.85
C PHE A 190 5.19 4.12 -10.12
N LEU A 191 4.00 3.72 -9.65
CA LEU A 191 2.77 4.50 -9.88
C LEU A 191 2.85 5.85 -9.18
N LYS A 192 3.37 5.88 -7.93
CA LYS A 192 3.52 7.14 -7.21
C LYS A 192 4.49 8.09 -7.91
N ARG A 193 5.67 7.61 -8.31
CA ARG A 193 6.65 8.43 -9.05
C ARG A 193 6.06 8.99 -10.34
N MET A 194 5.40 8.13 -11.14
CA MET A 194 4.73 8.57 -12.36
C MET A 194 3.71 9.68 -12.08
N MET A 195 2.91 9.55 -11.03
CA MET A 195 1.90 10.57 -10.68
C MET A 195 2.51 11.87 -10.15
N GLU A 196 3.67 11.83 -9.50
CA GLU A 196 4.41 13.04 -9.08
C GLU A 196 5.02 13.79 -10.27
N ASP A 197 5.35 13.06 -11.34
CA ASP A 197 5.86 13.63 -12.60
C ASP A 197 4.73 14.01 -13.57
N CYS A 198 3.47 13.71 -13.25
CA CYS A 198 2.32 14.03 -14.07
C CYS A 198 1.68 15.36 -13.64
N LEU A 199 1.42 16.23 -14.62
CA LEU A 199 0.55 17.38 -14.44
C LEU A 199 -0.73 17.16 -15.24
N PRO A 200 -1.92 17.26 -14.63
CA PRO A 200 -3.17 17.17 -15.38
C PRO A 200 -3.22 18.33 -16.37
N TYR A 201 -3.49 18.00 -17.64
CA TYR A 201 -3.71 19.03 -18.65
C TYR A 201 -4.92 19.88 -18.27
N ASN A 202 -4.73 21.19 -18.14
CA ASN A 202 -5.79 22.14 -17.86
C ASN A 202 -6.05 22.99 -19.11
N PRO A 203 -7.23 22.93 -19.75
CA PRO A 203 -7.50 23.70 -20.96
C PRO A 203 -7.71 25.21 -20.68
N ALA A 204 -7.68 25.64 -19.41
CA ALA A 204 -7.82 27.05 -19.06
C ALA A 204 -6.76 27.92 -19.78
N PRO A 205 -7.12 29.14 -20.25
CA PRO A 205 -6.20 30.06 -20.93
C PRO A 205 -4.95 30.44 -20.14
N SER A 206 -4.97 30.26 -18.82
CA SER A 206 -3.83 30.51 -17.93
C SER A 206 -2.86 29.33 -17.81
N ASN A 207 -3.03 28.27 -18.62
CA ASN A 207 -2.15 27.11 -18.54
C ASN A 207 -0.74 27.48 -19.05
N PRO A 208 0.31 27.35 -18.21
CA PRO A 208 1.70 27.62 -18.61
C PRO A 208 2.21 26.71 -19.73
N TRP A 209 1.49 25.62 -20.04
CA TRP A 209 1.75 24.71 -21.16
C TRP A 209 1.04 25.10 -22.45
N GLN A 210 0.21 26.15 -22.47
CA GLN A 210 0.00 26.86 -23.72
C GLN A 210 1.39 27.35 -24.09
N LEU A 211 2.06 26.63 -25.00
CA LEU A 211 3.15 27.20 -25.78
C LEU A 211 2.66 28.60 -26.08
N THR A 212 3.38 29.60 -25.57
CA THR A 212 3.24 30.98 -26.03
C THR A 212 3.36 30.86 -27.52
N GLY A 213 2.21 30.71 -28.20
CA GLY A 213 2.12 30.29 -29.58
C GLY A 213 2.86 31.39 -30.27
N GLY A 214 4.09 31.06 -30.70
CA GLY A 214 5.16 32.03 -30.88
C GLY A 214 4.53 33.22 -31.52
N ALA A 215 4.36 34.29 -30.74
CA ALA A 215 3.70 35.49 -31.22
C ALA A 215 4.54 35.81 -32.43
N GLY A 216 3.97 35.52 -33.60
CA GLY A 216 4.65 35.75 -34.85
C GLY A 216 5.12 37.18 -34.71
N ALA A 217 6.41 37.38 -34.90
CA ALA A 217 6.93 38.67 -35.25
C ALA A 217 6.22 39.06 -36.55
N ALA A 218 4.97 39.51 -36.43
CA ALA A 218 4.27 40.25 -37.45
C ALA A 218 5.16 41.48 -37.63
N GLY A 219 5.89 41.46 -38.73
CA GLY A 219 6.89 42.45 -39.04
C GLY A 219 6.34 43.85 -38.79
N ALA A 220 6.97 44.55 -37.86
CA ALA A 220 7.01 46.00 -37.93
C ALA A 220 7.75 46.32 -39.23
N VAL A 221 6.99 46.53 -40.30
CA VAL A 221 7.48 47.19 -41.50
C VAL A 221 7.91 48.58 -41.05
N GLY A 222 9.23 48.79 -41.04
CA GLY A 222 9.82 50.07 -40.71
C GLY A 222 9.33 51.15 -41.65
N SER A 223 8.74 52.20 -41.08
CA SER A 223 8.78 53.54 -41.66
C SER A 223 9.89 54.29 -40.94
N ALA A 224 10.95 54.56 -41.70
CA ALA A 224 12.04 55.43 -41.29
C ALA A 224 11.55 56.89 -41.27
N ALA A 225 11.66 57.54 -40.12
CA ALA A 225 11.80 58.98 -40.04
C ALA A 225 12.73 59.30 -38.87
N ALA A 226 13.79 60.02 -39.22
CA ALA A 226 14.88 60.41 -38.35
C ALA A 226 14.45 61.47 -37.33
N GLU A 227 15.09 61.48 -36.17
CA GLU A 227 15.70 62.71 -35.65
C GLU A 227 16.75 62.41 -34.58
N ALA A 228 17.88 63.11 -34.72
CA ALA A 228 19.08 63.00 -33.92
C ALA A 228 18.98 63.82 -32.63
N GLY A 229 19.64 63.38 -31.56
CA GLY A 229 19.71 64.20 -30.33
C GLY A 229 20.56 63.61 -29.20
N GLN A 230 21.88 63.78 -29.33
CA GLN A 230 22.92 63.93 -28.30
C GLN A 230 22.68 63.53 -26.83
N GLY A 231 23.62 62.72 -26.31
CA GLY A 231 24.46 63.13 -25.18
C GLY A 231 24.15 62.53 -23.79
N GLY A 232 25.19 61.98 -23.13
CA GLY A 232 25.20 61.86 -21.67
C GLY A 232 25.89 60.61 -21.10
N ALA A 233 27.21 60.67 -20.96
CA ALA A 233 28.04 59.69 -20.27
C ALA A 233 27.74 59.58 -18.76
N LYS A 234 27.89 58.38 -18.18
CA LYS A 234 28.43 58.19 -16.81
C LYS A 234 28.99 56.78 -16.62
N GLN A 235 30.31 56.72 -16.46
CA GLN A 235 31.11 55.57 -16.04
C GLN A 235 30.81 55.20 -14.58
N GLN A 236 30.76 53.91 -14.27
CA GLN A 236 30.86 53.43 -12.89
C GLN A 236 31.94 52.34 -12.76
N LYS A 237 33.00 52.71 -12.04
CA LYS A 237 34.11 51.87 -11.57
C LYS A 237 33.65 50.97 -10.41
N SER A 238 34.06 49.71 -10.40
CA SER A 238 34.42 48.98 -9.17
C SER A 238 35.44 47.88 -9.53
N LYS A 239 36.72 48.11 -9.22
CA LYS A 239 37.47 47.68 -8.04
C LYS A 239 37.78 46.17 -8.01
N ARG A 240 38.93 45.91 -8.61
CA ARG A 240 39.83 44.75 -8.54
C ARG A 240 40.42 44.63 -7.13
N GLY A 241 40.36 43.45 -6.53
CA GLY A 241 41.07 43.07 -5.31
C GLY A 241 41.69 41.68 -5.51
N GLN A 242 43.01 41.60 -5.35
CA GLN A 242 43.89 40.48 -5.71
C GLN A 242 44.68 40.08 -4.46
N LYS A 243 45.19 38.83 -4.44
CA LYS A 243 46.14 38.16 -3.52
C LYS A 243 45.46 37.08 -2.65
N GLY A 244 46.04 35.90 -2.46
CA GLY A 244 47.38 35.41 -2.76
C GLY A 244 47.43 33.89 -2.73
N ALA A 245 48.56 33.36 -3.18
CA ALA A 245 48.79 31.99 -3.61
C ALA A 245 49.59 31.14 -2.60
N ALA A 246 49.79 29.88 -3.00
CA ALA A 246 50.72 28.85 -2.51
C ALA A 246 50.30 28.14 -1.22
N GLY A 247 50.39 26.81 -1.09
CA GLY A 247 51.07 25.77 -1.87
C GLY A 247 51.41 24.63 -0.89
N GLY A 248 51.42 23.37 -1.31
CA GLY A 248 51.87 22.28 -0.45
C GLY A 248 51.40 20.90 -0.90
N ALA A 249 52.34 20.08 -1.35
CA ALA A 249 52.16 18.74 -1.88
C ALA A 249 52.30 17.64 -0.80
N GLN A 250 51.68 16.49 -1.10
CA GLN A 250 52.06 15.09 -0.78
C GLN A 250 52.43 14.68 0.66
N ALA A 251 51.72 13.66 1.18
CA ALA A 251 52.34 12.45 1.75
C ALA A 251 51.37 11.27 1.81
N LYS A 252 51.87 10.09 1.45
CA LYS A 252 51.32 8.74 1.68
C LYS A 252 51.67 8.26 3.09
N ALA A 253 50.72 7.62 3.78
CA ALA A 253 50.85 6.51 4.75
C ALA A 253 49.40 6.19 5.21
N GLY A 254 48.93 4.98 5.47
CA GLY A 254 49.61 3.74 5.83
C GLY A 254 49.14 3.30 7.22
N ASN A 255 48.14 2.40 7.24
CA ASN A 255 47.93 1.32 8.24
C ASN A 255 47.24 1.60 9.60
N ALA A 256 46.69 0.49 10.13
CA ALA A 256 46.01 0.23 11.42
C ALA A 256 44.51 0.60 11.47
N GLY A 257 43.55 -0.30 11.67
CA GLY A 257 43.57 -1.58 12.38
C GLY A 257 43.07 -1.34 13.80
N ASP A 258 41.76 -1.48 14.02
CA ASP A 258 41.19 -1.53 15.36
C ASP A 258 40.14 -2.66 15.41
N ALA A 259 40.57 -3.76 16.01
CA ALA A 259 39.77 -4.92 16.31
C ALA A 259 39.27 -4.75 17.74
N GLY A 260 37.98 -4.49 17.89
CA GLY A 260 37.32 -4.38 19.19
C GLY A 260 37.30 -5.72 19.92
N ASP A 261 37.82 -5.67 21.14
CA ASP A 261 37.95 -6.74 22.12
C ASP A 261 36.66 -7.53 22.40
N GLY A 262 36.86 -8.83 22.57
CA GLY A 262 35.89 -9.72 23.19
C GLY A 262 35.85 -9.54 24.70
N ALA A 263 34.64 -9.52 25.25
CA ALA A 263 34.40 -9.76 26.67
C ALA A 263 33.61 -11.07 26.82
N ALA A 264 34.24 -12.02 27.51
CA ALA A 264 33.74 -13.34 27.80
C ALA A 264 32.48 -13.32 28.68
N ALA A 265 31.50 -14.14 28.30
CA ALA A 265 30.34 -14.46 29.11
C ALA A 265 30.73 -15.47 30.20
N GLY A 266 30.53 -15.08 31.46
CA GLY A 266 30.47 -15.98 32.63
C GLY A 266 29.02 -16.11 33.10
N PRO A 267 28.59 -17.29 33.60
CA PRO A 267 27.18 -17.60 33.82
C PRO A 267 26.73 -17.12 35.21
N SER A 268 25.66 -16.33 35.28
CA SER A 268 24.90 -16.12 36.51
C SER A 268 23.58 -16.86 36.45
N SER A 269 23.48 -17.86 37.32
CA SER A 269 22.28 -18.56 37.71
C SER A 269 21.32 -17.60 38.42
N SER A 270 20.08 -17.52 37.96
CA SER A 270 18.96 -17.21 38.84
C SER A 270 17.73 -18.01 38.41
N ALA A 271 17.31 -18.85 39.34
CA ALA A 271 16.10 -19.62 39.27
C ALA A 271 14.88 -18.74 39.61
N GLY A 272 13.74 -19.08 39.02
CA GLY A 272 12.43 -18.78 39.60
C GLY A 272 11.79 -17.49 39.10
N THR A 273 10.82 -17.60 38.20
CA THR A 273 9.40 -17.66 38.57
C THR A 273 8.55 -17.72 37.30
N ALA A 274 7.61 -18.66 37.28
CA ALA A 274 6.63 -18.80 36.22
C ALA A 274 5.68 -17.59 36.24
N ALA A 275 5.82 -16.70 35.26
CA ALA A 275 4.80 -15.71 34.96
C ALA A 275 3.80 -16.35 34.00
N ALA A 276 2.58 -16.54 34.49
CA ALA A 276 1.44 -16.95 33.71
C ALA A 276 1.28 -16.04 32.48
N ALA A 277 1.09 -16.65 31.31
CA ALA A 277 0.63 -15.95 30.14
C ALA A 277 -0.78 -15.43 30.44
N GLU A 278 -0.91 -14.13 30.71
CA GLU A 278 -2.21 -13.47 30.68
C GLU A 278 -2.71 -13.50 29.23
N GLU A 279 -3.66 -14.41 29.01
CA GLU A 279 -4.58 -14.40 27.89
C GLU A 279 -5.32 -13.06 27.92
N MET A 280 -4.88 -12.10 27.10
CA MET A 280 -5.58 -10.85 26.87
C MET A 280 -6.84 -11.16 26.05
N VAL A 281 -7.86 -11.70 26.73
CA VAL A 281 -9.22 -11.87 26.22
C VAL A 281 -9.78 -10.47 25.98
N PHE A 282 -9.69 -10.02 24.73
CA PHE A 282 -10.36 -8.81 24.30
C PHE A 282 -11.87 -9.07 24.28
N ASN A 283 -12.54 -8.70 25.38
CA ASN A 283 -13.99 -8.54 25.44
C ASN A 283 -14.39 -7.40 24.50
N GLY A 284 -14.57 -7.71 23.22
CA GLY A 284 -15.36 -6.88 22.33
C GLY A 284 -16.76 -6.66 22.95
N PRO A 285 -17.47 -5.58 22.58
CA PRO A 285 -18.79 -5.29 23.13
C PRO A 285 -19.69 -6.53 23.01
N ARG A 286 -20.10 -7.07 24.17
CA ARG A 286 -21.02 -8.21 24.28
C ARG A 286 -22.27 -7.89 23.45
N ARG A 287 -22.43 -8.59 22.32
CA ARG A 287 -23.69 -8.67 21.59
C ARG A 287 -24.68 -9.48 22.44
N ASN A 288 -25.36 -8.82 23.37
CA ASN A 288 -26.60 -9.34 23.93
C ASN A 288 -27.69 -9.14 22.88
N GLY A 289 -27.92 -10.17 22.07
CA GLY A 289 -28.98 -10.20 21.07
C GLY A 289 -29.11 -11.61 20.50
N ARG A 290 -29.80 -12.49 21.22
CA ARG A 290 -30.33 -13.74 20.66
C ARG A 290 -31.38 -13.39 19.61
N GLY A 291 -30.95 -13.24 18.37
CA GLY A 291 -31.81 -13.36 17.19
C GLY A 291 -31.35 -14.56 16.40
N GLN A 292 -32.06 -15.68 16.52
CA GLN A 292 -31.92 -16.80 15.58
C GLN A 292 -32.38 -16.28 14.21
N VAL A 293 -31.44 -16.10 13.28
CA VAL A 293 -31.78 -15.89 11.87
C VAL A 293 -31.45 -17.19 11.16
N ALA A 294 -32.48 -17.77 10.53
CA ALA A 294 -32.40 -19.04 9.82
C ALA A 294 -31.29 -19.03 8.76
N ARG A 295 -30.49 -20.10 8.72
CA ARG A 295 -29.57 -20.39 7.62
C ARG A 295 -30.39 -20.66 6.37
N ALA A 296 -30.37 -19.73 5.42
CA ALA A 296 -30.79 -20.00 4.05
C ALA A 296 -29.62 -20.60 3.27
N ASP A 297 -29.88 -21.70 2.57
CA ASP A 297 -28.95 -22.39 1.68
C ASP A 297 -28.41 -21.45 0.58
N ARG A 298 -27.08 -21.41 0.43
CA ARG A 298 -26.42 -20.67 -0.65
C ARG A 298 -26.36 -21.54 -1.91
N PRO A 299 -26.70 -21.00 -3.10
CA PRO A 299 -26.53 -21.74 -4.35
C PRO A 299 -25.04 -21.91 -4.69
N LYS A 300 -24.67 -23.11 -5.11
CA LYS A 300 -23.35 -23.43 -5.66
C LYS A 300 -23.20 -22.72 -7.01
N VAL A 301 -22.32 -21.72 -7.07
CA VAL A 301 -21.97 -21.04 -8.33
C VAL A 301 -20.92 -21.88 -9.04
N SER A 302 -21.21 -22.33 -10.27
CA SER A 302 -20.35 -23.21 -11.05
C SER A 302 -19.12 -22.48 -11.61
N ALA A 303 -17.95 -23.12 -11.51
CA ALA A 303 -16.62 -22.63 -11.87
C ALA A 303 -16.39 -22.25 -13.36
N SER A 304 -17.39 -22.37 -14.24
CA SER A 304 -17.24 -22.13 -15.68
C SER A 304 -17.31 -20.66 -16.08
N ALA A 305 -17.87 -19.77 -15.24
CA ALA A 305 -18.06 -18.37 -15.59
C ALA A 305 -16.80 -17.50 -15.42
N SER A 306 -15.83 -17.89 -14.58
CA SER A 306 -14.63 -17.06 -14.32
C SER A 306 -13.54 -17.20 -15.40
N ALA A 307 -13.50 -18.33 -16.12
CA ALA A 307 -12.52 -18.56 -17.18
C ALA A 307 -12.75 -17.64 -18.41
N ALA A 308 -14.01 -17.33 -18.73
CA ALA A 308 -14.35 -16.48 -19.87
C ALA A 308 -13.99 -15.01 -19.65
N ALA A 309 -14.11 -14.51 -18.41
CA ALA A 309 -13.76 -13.14 -18.06
C ALA A 309 -12.23 -12.91 -18.07
N ALA A 310 -11.44 -13.90 -17.65
CA ALA A 310 -9.98 -13.83 -17.68
C ALA A 310 -9.41 -13.84 -19.10
N ALA A 311 -10.03 -14.59 -20.03
CA ALA A 311 -9.62 -14.63 -21.43
C ALA A 311 -9.90 -13.31 -22.19
N ALA A 312 -11.02 -12.64 -21.88
CA ALA A 312 -11.37 -11.36 -22.50
C ALA A 312 -10.43 -10.22 -22.08
N ALA A 313 -9.95 -10.23 -20.81
CA ALA A 313 -8.98 -9.26 -20.33
C ALA A 313 -7.58 -9.46 -20.93
N ALA A 314 -7.18 -10.71 -21.19
CA ALA A 314 -5.92 -11.03 -21.87
C ALA A 314 -5.94 -10.63 -23.36
N ALA A 315 -7.07 -10.80 -24.04
CA ALA A 315 -7.23 -10.40 -25.45
C ALA A 315 -7.16 -8.88 -25.65
N ALA A 316 -7.70 -8.08 -24.71
CA ALA A 316 -7.62 -6.62 -24.74
C ALA A 316 -6.19 -6.09 -24.55
N ALA A 317 -5.29 -6.87 -23.94
CA ALA A 317 -3.89 -6.49 -23.74
C ALA A 317 -2.98 -6.79 -24.96
N MET A 318 -3.45 -7.59 -25.92
CA MET A 318 -2.66 -7.99 -27.10
C MET A 318 -3.19 -7.43 -28.44
N GLY A 319 -4.38 -6.82 -28.46
CA GLY A 319 -5.00 -6.28 -29.67
C GLY A 319 -4.72 -4.79 -29.89
N GLY A 320 -3.50 -4.46 -30.34
CA GLY A 320 -3.10 -3.09 -30.68
C GLY A 320 -2.19 -3.02 -31.91
N GLY A 321 -2.54 -3.76 -32.96
CA GLY A 321 -1.85 -3.73 -34.26
C GLY A 321 -2.83 -3.42 -35.38
N GLY A 322 -3.32 -2.18 -35.44
CA GLY A 322 -4.17 -1.68 -36.51
C GLY A 322 -3.33 -0.97 -37.57
N ALA A 323 -3.33 -1.54 -38.78
CA ALA A 323 -2.64 -1.05 -39.96
C ALA A 323 -3.19 0.28 -40.49
N ALA A 324 -2.30 1.22 -40.78
CA ALA A 324 -2.41 2.19 -41.86
C ALA A 324 -1.14 1.97 -42.70
N GLY A 325 -1.20 1.70 -43.99
CA GLY A 325 -1.81 2.54 -45.02
C GLY A 325 -0.66 2.99 -45.93
N GLU A 326 -0.69 2.52 -47.17
CA GLU A 326 0.37 2.42 -48.18
C GLU A 326 1.26 3.66 -48.42
N GLY A 327 2.55 3.40 -48.63
CA GLY A 327 3.50 4.32 -49.25
C GLY A 327 4.58 3.54 -50.01
N GLN A 328 4.43 3.46 -51.33
CA GLN A 328 5.39 2.85 -52.26
C GLN A 328 6.76 3.56 -52.19
N GLY A 329 7.82 2.77 -52.01
CA GLY A 329 9.20 3.25 -52.10
C GLY A 329 10.14 2.11 -52.48
N ARG A 330 10.59 2.11 -53.73
CA ARG A 330 11.55 1.16 -54.33
C ARG A 330 12.92 1.22 -53.64
N GLY A 331 13.62 0.08 -53.61
CA GLY A 331 15.07 0.06 -53.85
C GLY A 331 15.93 -0.85 -52.97
N GLY A 332 16.65 -1.77 -53.63
CA GLY A 332 17.92 -2.39 -53.19
C GLY A 332 17.81 -3.43 -52.08
N GLY A 333 18.16 -4.70 -52.26
CA GLY A 333 19.40 -5.19 -52.88
C GLY A 333 20.41 -5.50 -51.76
N GLY A 334 20.58 -6.77 -51.38
CA GLY A 334 21.56 -7.16 -50.36
C GLY A 334 21.52 -8.64 -50.01
N GLN A 335 22.30 -9.44 -50.73
CA GLN A 335 22.60 -10.85 -50.48
C GLN A 335 23.49 -11.03 -49.24
N GLY A 336 23.43 -12.24 -48.66
CA GLY A 336 24.48 -12.80 -47.78
C GLY A 336 24.01 -12.96 -46.33
N GLY A 337 24.22 -14.07 -45.63
CA GLY A 337 25.03 -15.23 -45.93
C GLY A 337 24.70 -16.36 -44.96
N ARG A 338 25.06 -17.57 -45.39
CA ARG A 338 24.95 -18.82 -44.66
C ARG A 338 25.86 -18.82 -43.43
N GLY A 339 25.36 -19.30 -42.30
CA GLY A 339 26.15 -19.64 -41.11
C GLY A 339 25.75 -21.01 -40.59
N ARG A 340 26.59 -22.02 -40.89
CA ARG A 340 26.53 -23.38 -40.37
C ARG A 340 27.06 -23.44 -38.93
N GLY A 341 26.55 -24.41 -38.18
CA GLY A 341 27.38 -25.27 -37.33
C GLY A 341 27.26 -25.05 -35.82
N GLY A 342 27.02 -26.14 -35.09
CA GLY A 342 27.09 -26.15 -33.62
C GLY A 342 26.53 -27.42 -33.00
N ARG A 343 27.21 -28.55 -33.18
CA ARG A 343 26.96 -29.81 -32.46
C ARG A 343 27.38 -29.66 -30.99
N GLY A 344 26.65 -30.30 -30.08
CA GLY A 344 27.09 -30.59 -28.70
C GLY A 344 26.00 -31.31 -27.91
N ARG A 345 25.73 -32.59 -28.19
CA ARG A 345 26.05 -33.73 -27.31
C ARG A 345 26.24 -33.39 -25.82
N GLY A 346 25.33 -33.89 -25.00
CA GLY A 346 25.46 -34.04 -23.55
C GLY A 346 24.36 -34.94 -23.01
N ARG A 347 24.51 -36.26 -23.18
CA ARG A 347 23.73 -37.28 -22.47
C ARG A 347 24.18 -37.29 -21.01
N GLY A 348 23.23 -37.31 -20.09
CA GLY A 348 23.42 -37.64 -18.68
C GLY A 348 22.23 -38.47 -18.21
N GLU A 349 22.37 -39.79 -18.31
CA GLU A 349 21.45 -40.81 -17.81
C GLU A 349 21.38 -40.78 -16.28
N ALA A 350 20.17 -40.80 -15.73
CA ALA A 350 19.55 -41.93 -15.04
C ALA A 350 20.25 -42.37 -13.74
N GLY A 351 19.61 -42.04 -12.61
CA GLY A 351 19.92 -42.56 -11.28
C GLY A 351 18.64 -42.81 -10.50
N ALA A 352 17.81 -43.76 -10.97
CA ALA A 352 16.71 -44.30 -10.20
C ALA A 352 17.26 -45.36 -9.22
N LYS A 353 17.05 -45.17 -7.92
CA LYS A 353 17.12 -46.25 -6.93
C LYS A 353 15.77 -46.36 -6.25
N LEU A 354 14.97 -47.32 -6.73
CA LEU A 354 13.88 -47.92 -5.97
C LEU A 354 14.48 -48.71 -4.80
N GLY A 355 14.14 -48.32 -3.57
CA GLY A 355 14.29 -49.14 -2.38
C GLY A 355 13.03 -49.99 -2.20
N LYS A 356 13.22 -51.31 -2.15
CA LYS A 356 12.19 -52.34 -1.98
C LYS A 356 11.50 -52.24 -0.62
N ALA A 357 10.21 -52.55 -0.65
CA ALA A 357 9.39 -52.92 0.49
C ALA A 357 9.84 -54.27 1.07
N THR A 358 9.76 -54.40 2.39
CA THR A 358 9.69 -55.67 3.10
C THR A 358 8.51 -55.61 4.06
N GLU A 359 7.56 -56.50 3.82
CA GLU A 359 6.51 -56.95 4.74
C GLU A 359 7.14 -57.50 6.02
N THR A 360 6.49 -57.23 7.16
CA THR A 360 6.37 -58.20 8.26
C THR A 360 5.06 -57.95 8.97
N ALA A 361 4.45 -59.07 9.37
CA ALA A 361 3.06 -59.25 9.70
C ALA A 361 2.74 -59.05 11.19
N ALA A 362 1.42 -59.04 11.44
CA ALA A 362 0.72 -59.61 12.59
C ALA A 362 0.85 -58.95 13.97
N GLY A 363 -0.31 -58.58 14.52
CA GLY A 363 -0.49 -58.34 15.96
C GLY A 363 -1.78 -57.59 16.31
N GLU A 364 -2.94 -58.23 16.19
CA GLU A 364 -4.10 -57.94 17.06
C GLU A 364 -3.90 -58.65 18.41
N PRO A 365 -4.38 -58.10 19.54
CA PRO A 365 -5.71 -58.44 20.04
C PRO A 365 -6.48 -57.21 20.60
N SER A 366 -7.78 -57.07 20.32
CA SER A 366 -8.93 -57.62 21.05
C SER A 366 -9.39 -56.82 22.29
N VAL A 367 -10.62 -56.29 22.17
CA VAL A 367 -11.72 -56.13 23.16
C VAL A 367 -11.45 -55.42 24.51
N ALA A 368 -12.17 -54.32 24.74
CA ALA A 368 -13.10 -54.21 25.87
C ALA A 368 -14.00 -52.97 25.71
N ALA A 369 -15.30 -53.23 25.64
CA ALA A 369 -16.37 -52.26 25.77
C ALA A 369 -16.73 -52.07 27.25
N THR A 370 -17.06 -50.85 27.65
CA THR A 370 -18.01 -50.59 28.76
C THR A 370 -18.81 -49.34 28.45
N ALA A 371 -20.14 -49.51 28.49
CA ALA A 371 -21.16 -48.49 28.44
C ALA A 371 -21.76 -48.27 29.84
N SER A 372 -22.57 -47.20 29.96
CA SER A 372 -23.52 -46.88 31.06
C SER A 372 -22.88 -46.48 32.40
N GLU A 373 -23.43 -45.61 33.25
CA GLU A 373 -24.70 -44.88 33.34
C GLU A 373 -24.56 -43.83 34.47
N ALA A 374 -25.51 -42.89 34.55
CA ALA A 374 -25.81 -41.93 35.62
C ALA A 374 -24.96 -40.65 35.75
#